data_AF-A0A562NL71-F1
#
_entry.id   AF-A0A562NL71-F1
#
_cell.length_a   1.000
_cell.length_b   1.000
_cell.length_c   1.000
_cell.angle_alpha   90.00
_cell.angle_beta   90.00
_cell.angle_gamma   90.00
#
_symmetry.space_group_name_H-M   'P 1'
#
loop_
_entity.id
_entity.type
_entity.pdbx_description
1 polymer ?
#
loop_
_entity_poly.entity_id
_entity_poly.type
_entity_poly.pdbx_seq_one_letter_code
_entity_poly.pdbx_strand_id
1 'polypeptide(L)'
;MSVNSISLGRLAVQYVLYYVLMLLAFAAIVWALATYANFTSSNSAMGVVIPMVAAMQAGQYYFTRTGQRPASGLSWRAALIFTVIAMILPITLAVLLILGAGTDMAIPGMPYSVSREDQQIIAIILGVFALLFLLIHRWFFGMGARQAEKLALKRQKQA
;
A
#
# COMPACT_ATOMS: atom_id res chain seq x y z
N MET A 1 -2.80 -33.33 5.71
CA MET A 1 -2.43 -32.28 4.74
C MET A 1 -1.82 -31.13 5.49
N SER A 2 -0.50 -30.94 5.44
CA SER A 2 0.17 -29.83 6.12
C SER A 2 -0.22 -28.52 5.45
N VAL A 3 -0.98 -27.68 6.16
CA VAL A 3 -1.35 -26.34 5.70
C VAL A 3 -0.04 -25.55 5.58
N ASN A 4 0.44 -25.33 4.35
CA ASN A 4 1.58 -24.45 4.09
C ASN A 4 1.14 -23.02 4.45
N SER A 5 1.37 -22.63 5.71
CA SER A 5 1.13 -21.26 6.16
C SER A 5 2.11 -20.32 5.46
N ILE A 6 1.61 -19.38 4.68
CA ILE A 6 2.45 -18.32 4.11
C ILE A 6 2.99 -17.47 5.27
N SER A 7 4.31 -17.26 5.31
CA SER A 7 4.92 -16.40 6.31
C SER A 7 4.54 -14.93 6.10
N LEU A 8 4.45 -14.17 7.21
CA LEU A 8 4.18 -12.73 7.17
C LEU A 8 5.21 -11.98 6.32
N GLY A 9 6.47 -12.39 6.35
CA GLY A 9 7.53 -11.80 5.52
C GLY A 9 7.26 -11.95 4.02
N ARG A 10 6.78 -13.12 3.58
CA ARG A 10 6.43 -13.34 2.16
C ARG A 10 5.23 -12.48 1.75
N LEU A 11 4.23 -12.32 2.63
CA LEU A 11 3.11 -11.41 2.38
C LEU A 11 3.56 -9.95 2.29
N ALA A 12 4.49 -9.53 3.16
CA ALA A 12 5.07 -8.19 3.13
C ALA A 12 5.79 -7.90 1.81
N VAL A 13 6.62 -8.84 1.34
CA VAL A 13 7.31 -8.73 0.05
C VAL A 13 6.30 -8.63 -1.10
N GLN A 14 5.28 -9.50 -1.11
CA GLN A 14 4.26 -9.47 -2.16
C GLN A 14 3.46 -8.16 -2.14
N TYR A 15 3.16 -7.64 -0.95
CA TYR A 15 2.51 -6.35 -0.79
C TYR A 15 3.38 -5.21 -1.36
N VAL A 16 4.68 -5.16 -1.04
CA VAL A 16 5.63 -4.19 -1.60
C VAL A 16 5.65 -4.28 -3.12
N LEU A 17 5.73 -5.49 -3.68
CA LEU A 17 5.72 -5.71 -5.12
C LEU A 17 4.45 -5.14 -5.77
N TYR A 18 3.27 -5.45 -5.23
CA TYR A 18 2.02 -4.89 -5.76
C TYR A 18 1.95 -3.37 -5.60
N TYR A 19 2.43 -2.83 -4.48
CA TYR A 19 2.49 -1.39 -4.25
C TYR A 19 3.35 -0.71 -5.31
N VAL A 20 4.59 -1.17 -5.49
CA VAL A 20 5.56 -0.58 -6.44
C VAL A 20 5.06 -0.72 -7.88
N LEU A 21 4.50 -1.89 -8.25
CA LEU A 21 3.92 -2.08 -9.58
C LEU A 21 2.77 -1.10 -9.84
N MET A 22 1.90 -0.87 -8.86
CA MET A 22 0.80 0.08 -8.99
C MET A 22 1.28 1.53 -9.05
N LEU A 23 2.32 1.89 -8.29
CA LEU A 23 2.97 3.19 -8.39
C LEU A 23 3.52 3.43 -9.79
N LEU A 24 4.27 2.47 -10.34
CA LEU A 24 4.87 2.57 -11.67
C LEU A 24 3.81 2.63 -12.76
N ALA A 25 2.77 1.80 -12.68
CA ALA A 25 1.65 1.82 -13.61
C ALA A 25 0.93 3.17 -13.58
N PHE A 26 0.66 3.70 -12.38
CA PHE A 26 0.02 5.00 -12.23
C PHE A 26 0.90 6.14 -12.76
N ALA A 27 2.19 6.13 -12.45
CA ALA A 27 3.14 7.14 -12.94
C ALA A 27 3.22 7.13 -14.47
N ALA A 28 3.23 5.95 -15.10
CA ALA A 28 3.21 5.81 -16.56
C ALA A 28 1.92 6.38 -17.18
N ILE A 29 0.76 6.14 -16.56
CA ILE A 29 -0.52 6.70 -17.01
C ILE A 29 -0.53 8.22 -16.90
N VAL A 30 -0.09 8.78 -15.77
CA VAL A 30 -0.02 10.23 -15.58
C VAL A 30 0.93 10.87 -16.58
N TRP A 31 2.09 10.25 -16.82
CA TRP A 31 3.06 10.73 -17.80
C TRP A 31 2.48 10.73 -19.23
N ALA A 32 1.77 9.68 -19.62
CA ALA A 32 1.11 9.62 -20.92
C ALA A 32 0.01 10.69 -21.05
N LEU A 33 -0.84 10.85 -20.03
CA LEU A 33 -1.90 11.87 -20.03
C LEU A 33 -1.33 13.29 -20.05
N ALA A 34 -0.24 13.56 -19.34
CA ALA A 34 0.43 14.84 -19.38
C ALA A 34 0.99 15.13 -20.79
N THR A 35 1.60 14.12 -21.42
CA THR A 35 2.23 14.26 -22.74
C THR A 35 1.21 14.44 -23.87
N TYR A 36 0.12 13.67 -23.86
CA TYR A 36 -0.83 13.63 -24.98
C TYR A 36 -2.10 14.45 -24.76
N ALA A 37 -2.48 14.74 -23.52
CA ALA A 37 -3.73 15.41 -23.19
C ALA A 37 -3.55 16.72 -22.42
N ASN A 38 -2.30 17.18 -22.20
CA ASN A 38 -1.96 18.35 -21.35
C ASN A 38 -2.63 18.30 -19.97
N PHE A 39 -2.87 17.09 -19.46
CA PHE A 39 -3.54 16.90 -18.19
C PHE A 39 -2.56 17.07 -17.04
N THR A 40 -2.90 17.93 -16.08
CA THR A 40 -2.15 18.09 -14.83
C THR A 40 -2.91 17.44 -13.69
N SER A 41 -2.29 16.43 -13.07
CA SER A 41 -2.87 15.71 -11.93
C SER A 41 -2.45 16.37 -10.62
N SER A 42 -3.40 16.98 -9.89
CA SER A 42 -3.20 17.45 -8.51
C SER A 42 -3.69 16.42 -7.48
N ASN A 43 -3.61 15.13 -7.78
CA ASN A 43 -4.46 14.15 -7.11
C ASN A 43 -3.80 13.48 -5.89
N SER A 44 -4.14 13.99 -4.70
CA SER A 44 -3.71 13.45 -3.40
C SER A 44 -4.33 12.10 -3.05
N ALA A 45 -5.44 11.72 -3.71
CA ALA A 45 -6.19 10.48 -3.41
C ALA A 45 -5.37 9.20 -3.66
N MET A 46 -4.38 9.24 -4.56
CA MET A 46 -3.58 8.07 -4.92
C MET A 46 -2.67 7.57 -3.80
N GLY A 47 -2.35 8.44 -2.83
CA GLY A 47 -1.63 8.06 -1.61
C GLY A 47 -2.38 7.04 -0.75
N VAL A 48 -3.70 6.91 -0.93
CA VAL A 48 -4.54 5.94 -0.21
C VAL A 48 -4.96 4.79 -1.12
N VAL A 49 -5.33 5.07 -2.38
CA VAL A 49 -5.85 4.05 -3.32
C VAL A 49 -4.82 2.97 -3.63
N ILE A 50 -3.56 3.35 -3.83
CA ILE A 50 -2.49 2.39 -4.16
C ILE A 50 -2.27 1.37 -3.03
N PRO A 51 -2.02 1.78 -1.77
CA PRO A 51 -1.91 0.86 -0.65
C PRO A 51 -3.16 -0.01 -0.44
N MET A 52 -4.36 0.56 -0.63
CA MET A 52 -5.62 -0.19 -0.56
C MET A 52 -5.65 -1.37 -1.54
N VAL A 53 -5.33 -1.10 -2.81
CA VAL A 53 -5.37 -2.13 -3.85
C VAL A 53 -4.23 -3.13 -3.63
N ALA A 54 -3.04 -2.69 -3.23
CA ALA A 54 -1.94 -3.61 -2.89
C ALA A 54 -2.33 -4.58 -1.76
N ALA A 55 -3.03 -4.10 -0.73
CA ALA A 55 -3.55 -4.92 0.36
C ALA A 55 -4.57 -5.96 -0.14
N MET A 56 -5.47 -5.53 -1.02
CA MET A 56 -6.46 -6.40 -1.64
C MET A 56 -5.79 -7.51 -2.46
N GLN A 57 -4.79 -7.17 -3.28
CA GLN A 57 -4.05 -8.14 -4.08
C GLN A 57 -3.26 -9.12 -3.22
N ALA A 58 -2.64 -8.66 -2.12
CA ALA A 58 -2.00 -9.54 -1.14
C ALA A 58 -3.01 -10.53 -0.51
N GLY A 59 -4.24 -10.08 -0.27
CA GLY A 59 -5.34 -10.93 0.21
C GLY A 59 -5.76 -12.00 -0.80
N GLN A 60 -5.88 -11.62 -2.07
CA GLN A 60 -6.15 -12.57 -3.16
C GLN A 60 -5.02 -13.59 -3.29
N TYR A 61 -3.76 -13.14 -3.25
CA TYR A 61 -2.58 -14.00 -3.27
C TYR A 61 -2.57 -15.00 -2.11
N TYR A 62 -2.92 -14.57 -0.90
CA TYR A 62 -3.00 -15.47 0.26
C TYR A 62 -4.01 -16.60 0.01
N PHE A 63 -5.21 -16.26 -0.47
CA PHE A 63 -6.25 -17.25 -0.74
C PHE A 63 -5.84 -18.22 -1.86
N THR A 64 -5.30 -17.73 -2.97
CA THR A 64 -4.91 -18.60 -4.10
C THR A 64 -3.80 -19.58 -3.73
N ARG A 65 -2.98 -19.25 -2.72
CA ARG A 65 -1.88 -20.10 -2.24
C ARG A 65 -2.27 -21.05 -1.11
N THR A 66 -3.21 -20.66 -0.24
CA THR A 66 -3.61 -21.47 0.92
C THR A 66 -4.95 -22.19 0.74
N GLY A 67 -5.77 -21.75 -0.20
CA GLY A 67 -7.17 -22.19 -0.37
C GLY A 67 -8.09 -21.75 0.77
N GLN A 68 -7.61 -20.92 1.71
CA GLN A 68 -8.34 -20.56 2.92
C GLN A 68 -8.37 -19.05 3.13
N ARG A 69 -9.39 -18.59 3.86
CA ARG A 69 -9.43 -17.19 4.32
C ARG A 69 -8.36 -16.98 5.40
N PRO A 70 -7.72 -15.79 5.46
CA PRO A 70 -6.79 -15.49 6.53
C PRO A 70 -7.52 -15.44 7.88
N ALA A 71 -6.92 -16.08 8.89
CA ALA A 71 -7.41 -15.96 10.26
C ALA A 71 -7.39 -14.50 10.73
N SER A 72 -8.26 -14.15 11.69
CA SER A 72 -8.40 -12.76 12.15
C SER A 72 -7.07 -12.21 12.71
N GLY A 73 -6.37 -13.01 13.52
CA GLY A 73 -5.07 -12.61 14.08
C GLY A 73 -3.99 -12.37 13.02
N LEU A 74 -3.92 -13.22 11.98
CA LEU A 74 -3.02 -13.02 10.84
C LEU A 74 -3.35 -11.74 10.09
N SER A 75 -4.65 -11.46 9.88
CA SER A 75 -5.12 -10.27 9.18
C SER A 75 -4.71 -8.97 9.87
N TRP A 76 -4.73 -8.94 11.21
CA TRP A 76 -4.26 -7.79 11.99
C TRP A 76 -2.75 -7.60 11.90
N ARG A 77 -1.98 -8.69 12.03
CA ARG A 77 -0.52 -8.64 11.91
C ARG A 77 -0.07 -8.20 10.51
N ALA A 78 -0.73 -8.72 9.48
CA ALA A 78 -0.50 -8.31 8.10
C ALA A 78 -0.85 -6.84 7.88
N ALA A 79 -2.01 -6.39 8.36
CA ALA A 79 -2.42 -4.99 8.25
C ALA A 79 -1.45 -4.02 8.93
N LEU A 80 -0.92 -4.38 10.10
CA LEU A 80 0.08 -3.58 10.79
C LEU A 80 1.37 -3.45 9.97
N ILE A 81 1.86 -4.57 9.43
CA ILE A 81 3.05 -4.56 8.56
C ILE A 81 2.81 -3.73 7.30
N PHE A 82 1.66 -3.90 6.64
CA PHE A 82 1.31 -3.14 5.43
C PHE A 82 1.19 -1.65 5.71
N THR A 83 0.68 -1.26 6.88
CA THR A 83 0.58 0.14 7.31
C THR A 83 1.96 0.76 7.49
N VAL A 84 2.86 0.07 8.20
CA VAL A 84 4.25 0.51 8.36
C VAL A 84 4.93 0.68 7.00
N ILE A 85 4.75 -0.28 6.10
CA ILE A 85 5.27 -0.20 4.73
C ILE A 85 4.66 0.98 3.98
N ALA A 86 3.35 1.18 4.04
CA ALA A 86 2.66 2.26 3.33
C ALA A 86 3.10 3.66 3.80
N MET A 87 3.51 3.80 5.06
CA MET A 87 4.03 5.06 5.59
C MET A 87 5.50 5.28 5.23
N ILE A 88 6.33 4.24 5.29
CA ILE A 88 7.78 4.35 5.10
C ILE A 88 8.15 4.33 3.61
N LEU A 89 7.54 3.45 2.82
CA LEU A 89 7.93 3.22 1.43
C LEU A 89 7.88 4.50 0.57
N PRO A 90 6.84 5.36 0.62
CA PRO A 90 6.84 6.60 -0.16
C PRO A 90 7.98 7.55 0.20
N ILE A 91 8.30 7.65 1.51
CA ILE A 91 9.41 8.48 2.00
C ILE A 91 10.73 7.92 1.48
N THR A 92 10.95 6.60 1.62
CA THR A 92 12.15 5.94 1.12
C THR A 92 12.33 6.12 -0.39
N LEU A 93 11.26 5.94 -1.18
CA LEU A 93 11.30 6.15 -2.62
C LEU A 93 11.60 7.60 -2.99
N ALA A 94 10.98 8.57 -2.30
CA ALA A 94 11.26 9.99 -2.53
C ALA A 94 12.73 10.33 -2.26
N VAL A 95 13.28 9.86 -1.12
CA VAL A 95 14.70 10.07 -0.78
C VAL A 95 15.63 9.43 -1.81
N LEU A 96 15.35 8.20 -2.24
CA LEU A 96 16.16 7.51 -3.25
C LEU A 96 16.14 8.23 -4.60
N LEU A 97 14.99 8.74 -5.03
CA LEU A 97 14.86 9.49 -6.28
C LEU A 97 15.67 10.80 -6.24
N ILE A 98 15.64 11.51 -5.11
CA ILE A 98 16.40 12.76 -4.91
C ILE A 98 17.91 12.49 -4.92
N LEU A 99 18.37 11.53 -4.11
CA LEU A 99 19.78 11.16 -4.05
C LEU A 99 20.30 10.65 -5.39
N GLY A 100 19.49 9.90 -6.14
CA GLY A 100 19.84 9.42 -7.48
C GLY A 100 19.84 10.49 -8.56
N ALA A 101 19.05 11.55 -8.40
CA ALA A 101 18.99 12.68 -9.33
C ALA A 101 20.08 13.74 -9.09
N GLY A 102 20.85 13.63 -8.00
CA GLY A 102 21.89 14.59 -7.65
C GLY A 102 21.34 15.98 -7.28
N THR A 103 20.09 16.05 -6.84
CA THR A 103 19.43 17.32 -6.50
C THR A 103 19.61 17.65 -5.02
N ASP A 104 20.00 18.89 -4.71
CA ASP A 104 20.12 19.38 -3.34
C ASP A 104 18.76 19.37 -2.63
N MET A 105 18.78 18.94 -1.37
CA MET A 105 17.62 18.68 -0.51
C MET A 105 16.93 19.97 -0.01
N ALA A 106 16.88 21.04 -0.81
CA ALA A 106 16.13 22.23 -0.46
C ALA A 106 14.65 21.99 -0.76
N ILE A 107 13.89 21.47 0.22
CA ILE A 107 12.43 21.47 0.16
C ILE A 107 11.98 22.94 0.26
N PRO A 108 11.50 23.57 -0.83
CA PRO A 108 11.16 24.99 -0.81
C PRO A 108 9.97 25.21 0.13
N GLY A 109 10.14 26.06 1.14
CA GLY A 109 9.06 26.41 2.08
C GLY A 109 8.96 25.54 3.34
N MET A 110 9.91 24.63 3.61
CA MET A 110 10.01 23.99 4.93
C MET A 110 10.79 24.91 5.89
N PRO A 111 10.16 25.53 6.90
CA PRO A 111 10.90 26.25 7.92
C PRO A 111 11.83 25.27 8.65
N TYR A 112 13.13 25.59 8.70
CA TYR A 112 14.16 24.79 9.38
C TYR A 112 13.92 24.61 10.89
N SER A 113 12.96 25.35 11.45
CA SER A 113 12.53 25.22 12.84
C SER A 113 11.10 24.69 12.88
N VAL A 114 10.95 23.42 13.25
CA VAL A 114 9.67 22.82 13.61
C VAL A 114 9.51 23.03 15.12
N SER A 115 8.51 23.80 15.53
CA SER A 115 8.27 24.05 16.96
C SER A 115 7.83 22.76 17.67
N ARG A 116 7.89 22.73 19.00
CA ARG A 116 7.38 21.58 19.79
C ARG A 116 5.88 21.37 19.57
N GLU A 117 5.13 22.45 19.37
CA GLU A 117 3.70 22.40 19.07
C GLU A 117 3.45 21.79 17.69
N ASP A 118 4.23 22.19 16.68
CA ASP A 118 4.15 21.60 15.34
C ASP A 118 4.47 20.10 15.35
N GLN A 119 5.48 19.68 16.13
CA GLN A 119 5.82 18.27 16.29
C GLN A 119 4.66 17.47 16.89
N GLN A 120 3.95 18.03 17.88
CA GLN A 120 2.78 17.38 18.47
C GLN A 120 1.64 17.25 17.47
N ILE A 121 1.35 18.31 16.72
CA ILE A 121 0.32 18.29 15.68
C ILE A 121 0.66 17.25 14.60
N ILE A 122 1.90 17.23 14.12
CA ILE A 122 2.39 16.25 13.14
C ILE A 122 2.25 14.83 13.69
N ALA A 123 2.65 14.59 14.94
CA ALA A 123 2.55 13.27 15.57
C ALA A 123 1.09 12.81 15.67
N ILE A 124 0.15 13.69 16.02
CA ILE A 124 -1.29 13.39 16.06
C ILE A 124 -1.79 13.03 14.66
N ILE A 125 -1.47 13.84 13.65
CA ILE A 125 -1.87 13.58 12.25
C ILE A 125 -1.32 12.23 11.79
N LEU A 126 -0.04 11.95 12.01
CA LEU A 126 0.58 10.67 11.65
C LEU A 126 -0.08 9.50 12.39
N GLY A 127 -0.42 9.67 13.68
CA GLY A 127 -1.12 8.67 14.47
C GLY A 127 -2.51 8.35 13.92
N VAL A 128 -3.28 9.38 13.55
CA VAL A 128 -4.60 9.23 12.93
C VAL A 128 -4.48 8.54 11.56
N PHE A 129 -3.53 8.97 10.72
CA PHE A 129 -3.29 8.34 9.43
C PHE A 129 -2.86 6.87 9.56
N ALA A 130 -1.96 6.57 10.50
CA ALA A 130 -1.55 5.19 10.79
C ALA A 130 -2.75 4.33 11.20
N LEU A 131 -3.64 4.84 12.06
CA LEU A 131 -4.84 4.14 12.47
C LEU A 131 -5.79 3.90 11.29
N LEU A 132 -6.05 4.93 10.47
CA LEU A 132 -6.89 4.81 9.29
C LEU A 132 -6.31 3.78 8.32
N PHE A 133 -5.01 3.85 8.03
CA PHE A 133 -4.35 2.86 7.19
C PHE A 133 -4.44 1.46 7.79
N LEU A 134 -4.25 1.29 9.08
CA LEU A 134 -4.37 -0.01 9.73
C LEU A 134 -5.74 -0.65 9.47
N LEU A 135 -6.81 0.13 9.66
CA LEU A 135 -8.18 -0.33 9.44
C LEU A 135 -8.45 -0.62 7.96
N ILE A 136 -7.99 0.26 7.06
CA ILE A 136 -8.12 0.09 5.62
C ILE A 136 -7.41 -1.19 5.16
N HIS A 137 -6.13 -1.38 5.50
CA HIS A 137 -5.38 -2.57 5.12
C HIS A 137 -6.03 -3.83 5.68
N ARG A 138 -6.52 -3.79 6.94
CA ARG A 138 -7.22 -4.91 7.57
C ARG A 138 -8.48 -5.31 6.80
N TRP A 139 -9.24 -4.32 6.31
CA TRP A 139 -10.48 -4.57 5.60
C TRP A 139 -10.21 -5.03 4.15
N PHE A 140 -9.35 -4.33 3.41
CA PHE A 140 -9.05 -4.65 2.01
C PHE A 140 -8.31 -5.98 1.84
N PHE A 141 -7.39 -6.32 2.74
CA PHE A 141 -6.76 -7.65 2.74
C PHE A 141 -7.79 -8.77 2.91
N GLY A 142 -8.71 -8.61 3.86
CA GLY A 142 -9.80 -9.57 4.07
C GLY A 142 -10.77 -9.62 2.88
N MET A 143 -11.06 -8.47 2.26
CA MET A 143 -11.91 -8.39 1.07
C MET A 143 -11.29 -9.11 -0.12
N GLY A 144 -9.99 -8.91 -0.37
CA GLY A 144 -9.26 -9.60 -1.43
C GLY A 144 -9.36 -11.12 -1.33
N ALA A 145 -9.13 -11.66 -0.12
CA ALA A 145 -9.28 -13.11 0.10
C ALA A 145 -10.70 -13.61 -0.17
N ARG A 146 -11.74 -12.87 0.26
CA ARG A 146 -13.15 -13.19 0.00
C ARG A 146 -13.50 -13.14 -1.50
N GLN A 147 -12.93 -12.20 -2.24
CA GLN A 147 -13.14 -12.09 -3.68
C GLN A 147 -12.54 -13.29 -4.42
N ALA A 148 -11.30 -13.67 -4.07
CA ALA A 148 -10.63 -14.82 -4.67
C ALA A 148 -11.39 -16.14 -4.42
N GLU A 149 -11.92 -16.32 -3.21
CA GLU A 149 -12.79 -17.45 -2.89
C GLU A 149 -14.06 -17.49 -3.73
N LYS A 150 -14.78 -16.37 -3.84
CA LYS A 150 -15.98 -16.29 -4.69
C LYS A 150 -15.65 -16.63 -6.15
N LEU A 151 -14.50 -16.19 -6.65
CA LEU A 151 -14.05 -16.50 -8.00
C LEU A 151 -13.72 -18.00 -8.17
N ALA A 152 -13.06 -18.62 -7.18
CA ALA A 152 -12.77 -20.04 -7.20
C ALA A 152 -14.06 -20.89 -7.20
N LEU A 153 -15.02 -20.54 -6.36
CA LEU A 153 -16.34 -21.21 -6.31
C LEU A 153 -17.10 -21.07 -7.63
N LYS A 154 -17.03 -19.90 -8.28
CA LYS A 154 -17.64 -19.70 -9.60
C LYS A 154 -17.01 -20.60 -10.67
N ARG A 155 -15.67 -20.72 -10.68
CA ARG A 155 -14.95 -21.58 -11.64
C ARG A 155 -15.29 -23.06 -11.46
N GLN A 156 -15.44 -23.51 -10.21
CA GLN A 156 -15.86 -24.90 -9.92
C GLN A 156 -17.28 -25.22 -10.40
N LYS A 157 -18.18 -24.24 -10.45
CA LYS A 157 -19.55 -24.42 -10.97
C LYS A 157 -19.62 -24.44 -12.49
N GLN A 158 -18.57 -24.00 -13.18
CA GLN A 158 -18.49 -23.90 -14.64
C GLN A 158 -17.67 -25.02 -15.28
N ALA A 159 -17.01 -25.84 -14.47
CA ALA A 159 -16.28 -27.04 -14.88
C ALA A 159 -17.15 -28.28 -14.65
#